data_AF-A0A183H8L4-F1
#
_entry.id   AF-A0A183H8L4-F1
#
_cell.length_a   1.000
_cell.length_b   1.000
_cell.length_c   1.000
_cell.angle_alpha   90.00
_cell.angle_beta   90.00
_cell.angle_gamma   90.00
#
_symmetry.space_group_name_H-M   'P 1'
#
loop_
_entity.id
_entity.type
_entity.pdbx_description
1 polymer ?
#
loop_
_entity_poly.entity_id
_entity_poly.type
_entity_poly.pdbx_seq_one_letter_code
_entity_poly.pdbx_strand_id
1 'polypeptide(L)'
;MYKEPGLEYAEWYHGLLSRKDINKLLTKHGQFLQGLQPVLSVKWNDMIMHFTICQNDGKVSIEKCEFASICELISRNLAKTSSNFVCNYRYHMITKDPITDQSGAMLLYVVPRQNWEVKHEQVKILNEFTYPSHKNSLYPIELGELLGEGALSAVYKGILKNNEREKEVAIKVRKGRRLDREIVEQICREARIMRKLEHPNLVRLYGIAISKVLNSCLINQI
;
A
#
# COMPACT_ATOMS: atom_id res chain seq x y z
N MET A 1 14.65 3.87 -10.01
CA MET A 1 13.61 4.49 -9.18
C MET A 1 14.11 4.45 -7.75
N TYR A 2 14.51 5.59 -7.20
CA TYR A 2 14.98 5.68 -5.82
C TYR A 2 13.85 5.24 -4.90
N LYS A 3 14.10 4.21 -4.08
CA LYS A 3 13.16 3.76 -3.05
C LYS A 3 13.82 4.11 -1.72
N GLU A 4 13.29 5.14 -1.06
CA GLU A 4 13.73 5.52 0.28
C GLU A 4 13.59 4.29 1.20
N PRO A 5 14.69 3.77 1.79
CA PRO A 5 14.65 2.59 2.63
C PRO A 5 13.69 2.80 3.80
N GLY A 6 12.85 1.80 4.07
CA GLY A 6 11.95 1.81 5.22
C GLY A 6 10.64 2.59 5.03
N LEU A 7 10.43 3.23 3.88
CA LEU A 7 9.17 3.89 3.53
C LEU A 7 7.97 2.94 3.65
N GLU A 8 8.14 1.66 3.29
CA GLU A 8 7.09 0.63 3.41
C GLU A 8 6.60 0.36 4.85
N TYR A 9 7.34 0.81 5.87
CA TYR A 9 6.95 0.66 7.27
C TYR A 9 6.22 1.89 7.82
N ALA A 10 6.18 3.00 7.07
CA ALA A 10 5.49 4.21 7.52
C ALA A 10 3.98 4.01 7.57
N GLU A 11 3.33 4.46 8.66
CA GLU A 11 1.89 4.28 8.87
C GLU A 11 1.03 4.97 7.81
N TRP A 12 1.52 6.09 7.27
CA TRP A 12 0.89 6.89 6.22
C TRP A 12 1.16 6.35 4.81
N TYR A 13 1.99 5.31 4.65
CA TYR A 13 2.33 4.75 3.35
C TYR A 13 1.43 3.55 3.04
N HIS A 14 0.52 3.72 2.07
CA HIS A 14 -0.42 2.67 1.65
C HIS A 14 0.02 1.97 0.35
N GLY A 15 1.23 2.24 -0.13
CA GLY A 15 1.76 1.60 -1.33
C GLY A 15 0.94 1.88 -2.58
N LEU A 16 0.31 0.86 -3.14
CA LEU A 16 -0.31 0.91 -4.48
C LEU A 16 -1.84 1.04 -4.43
N LEU A 17 -2.40 1.72 -3.43
CA LEU A 17 -3.84 2.00 -3.41
C LEU A 17 -4.28 2.91 -4.58
N SER A 18 -5.46 2.60 -5.11
CA SER A 18 -6.10 3.41 -6.15
C SER A 18 -6.59 4.76 -5.61
N ARG A 19 -6.65 5.79 -6.46
CA ARG A 19 -7.22 7.10 -6.10
C ARG A 19 -8.64 6.99 -5.52
N LYS A 20 -9.46 6.06 -6.03
CA LYS A 20 -10.83 5.86 -5.53
C LYS A 20 -10.86 5.29 -4.11
N ASP A 21 -9.91 4.43 -3.73
CA ASP A 21 -9.82 3.95 -2.35
C ASP A 21 -9.25 5.01 -1.43
N ILE A 22 -8.21 5.73 -1.86
CA ILE A 22 -7.65 6.87 -1.12
C ILE A 22 -8.75 7.89 -0.78
N ASN A 23 -9.59 8.24 -1.76
CA ASN A 23 -10.65 9.23 -1.54
C ASN A 23 -11.71 8.78 -0.53
N LYS A 24 -11.87 7.47 -0.31
CA LYS A 24 -12.78 6.93 0.69
C LYS A 24 -12.16 6.88 2.10
N LEU A 25 -10.84 6.79 2.18
CA LEU A 25 -10.11 6.77 3.45
C LEU A 25 -9.97 8.18 4.05
N LEU A 26 -9.86 9.19 3.18
CA LEU A 26 -9.77 10.60 3.55
C LEU A 26 -11.14 11.21 3.88
N THR A 27 -11.52 11.12 5.15
CA THR A 27 -12.88 11.48 5.64
C THR A 27 -12.92 12.78 6.45
N LYS A 28 -11.84 13.14 7.14
CA LYS A 28 -11.78 14.30 8.05
C LYS A 28 -10.75 15.33 7.58
N HIS A 29 -11.00 16.60 7.88
CA HIS A 29 -10.06 17.68 7.62
C HIS A 29 -8.67 17.41 8.23
N GLY A 30 -7.62 17.69 7.46
CA GLY A 30 -6.22 17.48 7.83
C GLY A 30 -5.75 16.02 7.76
N GLN A 31 -6.62 15.08 7.38
CA GLN A 31 -6.19 13.70 7.14
C GLN A 31 -5.32 13.60 5.90
N PHE A 32 -4.27 12.79 5.98
CA PHE A 32 -3.40 12.52 4.85
C PHE A 32 -2.91 11.07 4.79
N LEU A 33 -2.47 10.69 3.60
CA LEU A 33 -1.77 9.44 3.32
C LEU A 33 -1.02 9.53 1.98
N GLN A 34 -0.07 8.62 1.75
CA GLN A 34 0.60 8.43 0.47
C GLN A 34 0.17 7.13 -0.22
N GLY A 35 -0.16 7.22 -1.51
CA GLY A 35 -0.54 6.08 -2.35
C GLY A 35 0.32 5.90 -3.61
N LEU A 36 -0.29 5.34 -4.67
CA LEU A 36 0.36 4.95 -5.93
C LEU A 36 1.07 6.13 -6.62
N GLN A 37 2.31 5.90 -7.12
CA GLN A 37 3.16 6.85 -7.86
C GLN A 37 3.38 8.17 -7.12
N PRO A 38 4.46 8.29 -6.34
CA PRO A 38 4.43 8.94 -5.03
C PRO A 38 3.49 10.17 -4.99
N VAL A 39 2.21 9.94 -4.68
CA VAL A 39 1.20 11.00 -4.55
C VAL A 39 0.86 11.11 -3.07
N LEU A 40 1.10 12.29 -2.50
CA LEU A 40 0.60 12.67 -1.18
C LEU A 40 -0.83 13.18 -1.35
N SER A 41 -1.77 12.58 -0.64
CA SER A 41 -3.18 12.94 -0.70
C SER A 41 -3.66 13.47 0.64
N VAL A 42 -4.37 14.60 0.64
CA VAL A 42 -4.78 15.33 1.85
C VAL A 42 -6.23 15.78 1.73
N LYS A 43 -7.02 15.62 2.78
CA LYS A 43 -8.35 16.23 2.89
C LYS A 43 -8.21 17.60 3.54
N TRP A 44 -8.43 18.67 2.79
CA TRP A 44 -8.32 20.05 3.27
C TRP A 44 -9.54 20.85 2.81
N ASN A 45 -10.21 21.54 3.74
CA ASN A 45 -11.42 22.33 3.47
C ASN A 45 -12.45 21.61 2.58
N ASP A 46 -12.81 20.38 2.98
CA ASP A 46 -13.71 19.48 2.24
C ASP A 46 -13.30 19.06 0.82
N MET A 47 -12.13 19.47 0.36
CA MET A 47 -11.53 19.01 -0.90
C MET A 47 -10.45 17.96 -0.63
N ILE A 48 -10.33 16.99 -1.55
CA ILE A 48 -9.20 16.05 -1.54
C ILE A 48 -8.18 16.57 -2.54
N MET A 49 -7.05 17.03 -2.02
CA MET A 49 -5.90 17.49 -2.80
C MET A 49 -4.95 16.33 -3.02
N HIS A 50 -4.38 16.24 -4.22
CA HIS A 50 -3.41 15.22 -4.59
C HIS A 50 -2.15 15.89 -5.12
N PHE A 51 -1.08 15.83 -4.33
CA PHE A 51 0.22 16.39 -4.66
C PHE A 51 1.11 15.30 -5.23
N THR A 52 1.51 15.46 -6.49
CA THR A 52 2.52 14.59 -7.10
C THR A 52 3.88 14.94 -6.53
N ILE A 53 4.56 13.96 -5.93
CA ILE A 53 5.93 14.10 -5.47
C ILE A 53 6.85 13.77 -6.64
N CYS A 54 7.64 14.74 -7.06
CA CYS A 54 8.72 14.53 -8.03
C CYS A 54 9.96 14.02 -7.29
N GLN A 55 10.71 13.10 -7.89
CA GLN A 55 11.95 12.57 -7.33
C GLN A 55 13.07 12.72 -8.36
N ASN A 56 14.03 13.59 -8.06
CA ASN A 56 15.17 13.90 -8.93
C ASN A 56 16.45 13.91 -8.08
N ASP A 57 17.50 13.23 -8.54
CA ASP A 57 18.84 13.23 -7.93
C ASP A 57 18.87 13.00 -6.41
N GLY A 58 18.04 12.06 -5.93
CA GLY A 58 17.95 11.70 -4.51
C GLY A 58 17.18 12.69 -3.64
N LYS A 59 16.68 13.78 -4.21
CA LYS A 59 15.76 14.72 -3.56
C LYS A 59 14.31 14.46 -3.97
N VAL A 60 13.39 14.97 -3.17
CA VAL A 60 11.96 14.97 -3.48
C VAL A 60 11.42 16.40 -3.52
N SER A 61 10.46 16.66 -4.39
CA SER A 61 9.84 17.97 -4.48
C SER A 61 8.34 17.90 -4.70
N ILE A 62 7.63 18.90 -4.19
CA ILE A 62 6.24 19.19 -4.51
C ILE A 62 6.20 20.64 -4.98
N GLU A 63 5.73 20.86 -6.21
CA GLU A 63 5.73 22.17 -6.85
C GLU A 63 7.14 22.80 -6.83
N LYS A 64 7.34 23.87 -6.03
CA LYS A 64 8.61 24.60 -5.89
C LYS A 64 9.36 24.27 -4.60
N CYS A 65 8.80 23.41 -3.75
CA CYS A 65 9.38 23.04 -2.47
C CYS A 65 10.22 21.78 -2.62
N GLU A 66 11.50 21.84 -2.24
CA GLU A 66 12.41 20.69 -2.23
C GLU A 66 12.64 20.18 -0.80
N PHE A 67 12.82 18.86 -0.69
CA PHE A 67 13.11 18.13 0.53
C PHE A 67 14.15 17.05 0.22
N ALA A 68 14.98 16.66 1.19
CA ALA A 68 15.95 15.59 1.02
C ALA A 68 15.28 14.22 0.94
N SER A 69 14.10 14.02 1.56
CA SER A 69 13.39 12.75 1.50
C SER A 69 11.87 12.89 1.69
N ILE A 70 11.10 11.83 1.41
CA ILE A 70 9.66 11.82 1.69
C ILE A 70 9.42 11.89 3.20
N CYS A 71 10.25 11.21 4.01
CA CYS A 71 10.14 11.31 5.46
C CYS A 71 10.37 12.75 5.94
N GLU A 72 11.33 13.49 5.36
CA GLU A 72 11.53 14.90 5.69
C GLU A 72 10.33 15.76 5.27
N LEU A 73 9.83 15.58 4.04
CA LEU A 73 8.60 16.23 3.56
C LEU A 73 7.46 16.04 4.58
N ILE A 74 7.17 14.81 4.99
CA ILE A 74 6.07 14.54 5.93
C ILE A 74 6.38 15.13 7.30
N SER A 75 7.59 14.96 7.82
CA SER A 75 7.97 15.43 9.16
C SER A 75 7.91 16.94 9.29
N ARG A 76 8.30 17.68 8.24
CA ARG A 76 8.28 19.15 8.22
C ARG A 76 6.87 19.73 8.16
N ASN A 77 5.94 19.03 7.51
CA ASN A 77 4.57 19.51 7.26
C ASN A 77 3.53 18.92 8.23
N LEU A 78 3.92 18.05 9.15
CA LEU A 78 3.03 17.41 10.12
C LEU A 78 2.88 18.24 11.40
N ALA A 79 1.64 18.59 11.77
CA ALA A 79 1.37 19.51 12.87
C ALA A 79 1.37 18.86 14.28
N LYS A 80 1.19 17.53 14.38
CA LYS A 80 1.18 16.79 15.66
C LYS A 80 1.72 15.37 15.50
N THR A 81 2.70 15.00 16.34
CA THR A 81 3.15 13.62 16.53
C THR A 81 2.23 12.97 17.57
N SER A 82 1.54 11.88 17.24
CA SER A 82 1.08 10.95 18.29
C SER A 82 2.33 10.29 18.89
N SER A 83 2.36 10.10 20.21
CA SER A 83 3.50 9.59 20.99
C SER A 83 4.07 8.23 20.57
N ASN A 84 3.49 7.58 19.57
CA ASN A 84 3.91 6.27 19.02
C ASN A 84 4.59 6.36 17.65
N PHE A 85 4.86 7.57 17.13
CA PHE A 85 5.62 7.75 15.89
C PHE A 85 7.10 7.41 16.14
N VAL A 86 7.45 6.13 16.00
CA VAL A 86 8.84 5.70 15.82
C VAL A 86 9.16 5.79 14.33
N CYS A 87 9.18 7.01 13.81
CA CYS A 87 10.14 7.28 12.75
C CYS A 87 11.48 7.41 13.47
N ASN A 88 12.48 6.59 13.14
CA ASN A 88 13.83 6.66 13.72
C ASN A 88 14.56 8.00 13.47
N TYR A 89 13.87 8.97 12.88
CA TYR A 89 14.29 10.34 12.69
C TYR A 89 13.55 11.23 13.70
N ARG A 90 14.11 11.35 14.91
CA ARG A 90 13.70 12.33 15.94
C ARG A 90 14.07 13.76 15.49
N TYR A 91 13.53 14.24 14.38
CA TYR A 91 13.60 15.67 14.08
C TYR A 91 12.45 16.39 14.78
N HIS A 92 12.83 17.38 15.57
CA HIS A 92 11.93 18.17 16.41
C HIS A 92 10.88 18.87 15.54
N MET A 93 9.62 18.50 15.69
CA MET A 93 8.50 19.04 14.91
C MET A 93 8.05 20.39 15.48
N ILE A 94 8.40 21.50 14.82
CA ILE A 94 7.95 22.87 15.20
C ILE A 94 7.46 23.72 14.01
N THR A 95 7.67 23.33 12.75
CA THR A 95 7.17 24.14 11.62
C THR A 95 5.77 23.70 11.20
N LYS A 96 4.78 24.57 11.41
CA LYS A 96 3.39 24.39 10.93
C LYS A 96 3.27 24.93 9.50
N ASP A 97 4.17 24.49 8.62
CA ASP A 97 4.20 24.99 7.26
C ASP A 97 3.12 24.27 6.43
N PRO A 98 2.41 24.99 5.55
CA PRO A 98 1.60 24.34 4.54
C PRO A 98 2.50 23.57 3.57
N ILE A 99 1.96 22.50 2.97
CA ILE A 99 2.67 21.69 1.96
C ILE A 99 3.19 22.57 0.82
N THR A 100 2.34 23.51 0.39
CA THR A 100 2.68 24.59 -0.54
C THR A 100 1.94 25.86 -0.14
N ASP A 101 2.56 27.02 -0.32
CA ASP A 101 1.94 28.32 0.00
C ASP A 101 0.61 28.53 -0.74
N GLN A 102 0.52 28.01 -1.97
CA GLN A 102 -0.67 28.14 -2.81
C GLN A 102 -1.85 27.30 -2.29
N SER A 103 -1.58 26.10 -1.78
CA SER A 103 -2.65 25.21 -1.29
C SER A 103 -3.10 25.56 0.12
N GLY A 104 -2.18 26.08 0.95
CA GLY A 104 -2.41 26.30 2.38
C GLY A 104 -2.74 25.00 3.15
N ALA A 105 -2.55 23.83 2.53
CA ALA A 105 -2.93 22.55 3.10
C ALA A 105 -1.89 22.09 4.13
N MET A 106 -2.33 21.63 5.30
CA MET A 106 -1.44 21.10 6.34
C MET A 106 -1.69 19.62 6.57
N LEU A 107 -0.63 18.89 6.96
CA LEU A 107 -0.75 17.50 7.39
C LEU A 107 -1.05 17.51 8.89
N LEU A 108 -2.26 17.08 9.29
CA LEU A 108 -2.65 17.09 10.71
C LEU A 108 -2.74 15.68 11.29
N TYR A 109 -3.33 14.75 10.54
CA TYR A 109 -3.67 13.41 11.02
C TYR A 109 -3.30 12.35 9.99
N VAL A 110 -2.45 11.40 10.38
CA VAL A 110 -2.20 10.22 9.55
C VAL A 110 -3.47 9.38 9.43
N VAL A 111 -3.75 8.90 8.22
CA VAL A 111 -4.63 7.74 8.04
C VAL A 111 -3.74 6.50 8.08
N PRO A 112 -3.91 5.61 9.06
CA PRO A 112 -3.10 4.39 9.14
C PRO A 112 -3.51 3.40 8.06
N ARG A 113 -2.59 2.51 7.70
CA ARG A 113 -2.88 1.34 6.86
C ARG A 113 -4.07 0.55 7.39
N GLN A 114 -4.90 0.08 6.48
CA GLN A 114 -6.09 -0.66 6.82
C GLN A 114 -5.75 -2.14 7.07
N ASN A 115 -6.54 -2.81 7.91
CA ASN A 115 -6.32 -4.21 8.28
C ASN A 115 -6.34 -5.20 7.09
N TRP A 116 -6.99 -4.82 5.98
CA TRP A 116 -7.04 -5.58 4.73
C TRP A 116 -5.84 -5.31 3.81
N GLU A 117 -4.96 -4.36 4.11
CA GLU A 117 -3.73 -4.13 3.37
C GLU A 117 -2.62 -5.06 3.86
N VAL A 118 -2.61 -6.27 3.33
CA VAL A 118 -1.69 -7.33 3.73
C VAL A 118 -0.31 -7.08 3.14
N LYS A 119 0.74 -7.23 3.97
CA LYS A 119 2.12 -7.21 3.48
C LYS A 119 2.47 -8.56 2.83
N HIS A 120 3.28 -8.56 1.78
CA HIS A 120 3.69 -9.80 1.13
C HIS A 120 4.41 -10.77 2.07
N GLU A 121 5.14 -10.28 3.07
CA GLU A 121 5.82 -11.09 4.08
C GLU A 121 4.85 -11.82 5.02
N GLN A 122 3.59 -11.39 5.09
CA GLN A 122 2.54 -12.08 5.86
C GLN A 122 1.91 -13.25 5.09
N VAL A 123 2.21 -13.39 3.80
CA VAL A 123 1.61 -14.42 2.95
C VAL A 123 2.67 -15.45 2.61
N LYS A 124 2.50 -16.66 3.13
CA LYS A 124 3.30 -17.83 2.74
C LYS A 124 2.47 -18.69 1.81
N ILE A 125 3.10 -19.23 0.78
CA ILE A 125 2.50 -20.27 -0.04
C ILE A 125 3.26 -21.57 0.32
N LEU A 126 2.55 -22.68 0.57
CA LEU A 126 3.11 -23.89 1.19
C LEU A 126 3.53 -24.93 0.14
N ASN A 127 4.82 -25.33 0.11
CA ASN A 127 5.61 -26.43 -0.55
C ASN A 127 4.89 -27.48 -1.44
N GLU A 128 5.49 -28.14 -2.46
CA GLU A 128 6.85 -28.70 -2.65
C GLU A 128 7.37 -28.54 -4.10
N PHE A 129 8.70 -28.36 -4.26
CA PHE A 129 9.53 -28.53 -5.47
C PHE A 129 8.90 -28.31 -6.86
N THR A 130 9.37 -27.29 -7.60
CA THR A 130 10.15 -27.39 -8.86
C THR A 130 10.15 -26.05 -9.62
N TYR A 131 11.34 -25.46 -9.85
CA TYR A 131 11.64 -24.64 -11.04
C TYR A 131 12.15 -25.60 -12.12
N PRO A 132 11.84 -25.42 -13.44
CA PRO A 132 12.36 -24.26 -14.16
C PRO A 132 11.50 -23.77 -15.33
N SER A 133 11.04 -22.53 -15.28
CA SER A 133 11.02 -21.66 -16.46
C SER A 133 10.74 -20.22 -16.00
N HIS A 134 11.58 -19.30 -16.48
CA HIS A 134 11.62 -17.88 -16.13
C HIS A 134 12.46 -17.52 -14.88
N LYS A 135 13.78 -17.73 -15.02
CA LYS A 135 14.82 -16.92 -14.35
C LYS A 135 14.38 -15.45 -14.33
N ASN A 136 14.53 -14.78 -13.18
CA ASN A 136 14.23 -13.37 -12.87
C ASN A 136 12.96 -13.09 -12.03
N SER A 137 12.61 -13.94 -11.05
CA SER A 137 11.78 -13.52 -9.91
C SER A 137 12.69 -13.26 -8.71
N LEU A 138 12.59 -12.07 -8.10
CA LEU A 138 13.51 -11.59 -7.06
C LEU A 138 13.30 -12.25 -5.69
N TYR A 139 12.33 -13.16 -5.57
CA TYR A 139 12.06 -13.95 -4.37
C TYR A 139 11.60 -15.36 -4.79
N PRO A 140 12.13 -16.45 -4.19
CA PRO A 140 11.61 -17.80 -4.40
C PRO A 140 10.24 -17.89 -3.73
N ILE A 141 9.18 -17.70 -4.52
CA ILE A 141 7.82 -18.04 -4.09
C ILE A 141 7.69 -19.55 -4.34
N GLU A 142 7.70 -20.34 -3.27
CA GLU A 142 7.32 -21.75 -3.32
C GLU A 142 5.81 -21.80 -3.57
N LEU A 143 5.40 -21.99 -4.82
CA LEU A 143 3.99 -22.11 -5.15
C LEU A 143 3.45 -23.41 -4.56
N GLY A 144 2.41 -23.29 -3.75
CA GLY A 144 1.76 -24.42 -3.11
C GLY A 144 0.69 -25.07 -3.98
N GLU A 145 -0.17 -25.87 -3.37
CA GLU A 145 -1.25 -26.58 -4.06
C GLU A 145 -2.09 -25.62 -4.91
N LEU A 146 -2.14 -25.86 -6.23
CA LEU A 146 -2.99 -25.12 -7.16
C LEU A 146 -4.44 -25.54 -6.94
N LEU A 147 -5.26 -24.64 -6.41
CA LEU A 147 -6.70 -24.85 -6.23
C LEU A 147 -7.48 -24.59 -7.52
N GLY A 148 -6.94 -23.75 -8.40
CA GLY A 148 -7.55 -23.50 -9.71
C GLY A 148 -6.78 -22.45 -10.52
N GLU A 149 -6.92 -22.52 -11.85
CA GLU A 149 -6.24 -21.62 -12.76
C GLU A 149 -7.21 -21.06 -13.79
N GLY A 150 -7.14 -19.75 -14.00
CA GLY A 150 -7.86 -19.04 -15.05
C GLY A 150 -6.90 -18.30 -15.99
N ALA A 151 -7.44 -17.62 -17.00
CA ALA A 151 -6.63 -16.92 -17.99
C ALA A 151 -5.69 -15.85 -17.39
N LEU A 152 -6.16 -15.10 -16.39
CA LEU A 152 -5.47 -13.93 -15.84
C LEU A 152 -4.95 -14.12 -14.40
N SER A 153 -5.23 -15.27 -13.78
CA SER A 153 -4.85 -15.54 -12.39
C SER A 153 -4.76 -17.03 -12.11
N ALA A 154 -4.00 -17.40 -11.10
CA ALA A 154 -3.99 -18.73 -10.50
C ALA A 154 -4.29 -18.61 -9.01
N VAL A 155 -4.97 -19.60 -8.44
CA VAL A 155 -5.38 -19.65 -7.03
C VAL A 155 -4.61 -20.77 -6.37
N TYR A 156 -3.87 -20.42 -5.32
CA TYR A 156 -3.06 -21.37 -4.58
C TYR A 156 -3.55 -21.46 -3.15
N LYS A 157 -3.36 -22.63 -2.55
CA LYS A 157 -3.46 -22.81 -1.12
C LYS A 157 -2.27 -22.16 -0.42
N GLY A 158 -2.48 -21.50 0.71
CA GLY A 158 -1.38 -20.94 1.49
C GLY A 158 -1.78 -20.53 2.90
N ILE A 159 -0.89 -19.80 3.56
CA ILE A 159 -1.00 -19.36 4.94
C ILE A 159 -0.88 -17.84 5.02
N LEU A 160 -1.88 -17.22 5.64
CA LEU A 160 -1.82 -15.83 6.10
C LEU A 160 -1.35 -15.82 7.55
N LYS A 161 -0.20 -15.19 7.79
CA LYS A 161 0.35 -14.98 9.13
C LYS A 161 -0.09 -13.61 9.65
N ASN A 162 -0.83 -13.63 10.75
CA ASN A 162 -1.21 -12.42 11.49
C ASN A 162 -0.71 -12.54 12.92
N ASN A 163 0.37 -11.79 13.22
CA ASN A 163 1.14 -11.93 14.46
C ASN A 163 1.60 -13.39 14.65
N GLU A 164 1.20 -14.02 15.76
CA GLU A 164 1.54 -15.41 16.09
C GLU A 164 0.51 -16.43 15.54
N ARG A 165 -0.57 -15.97 14.90
CA ARG A 165 -1.59 -16.83 14.33
C ARG A 165 -1.34 -17.06 12.85
N GLU A 166 -1.39 -18.32 12.45
CA GLU A 166 -1.38 -18.73 11.05
C GLU A 166 -2.78 -19.19 10.65
N LYS A 167 -3.22 -18.80 9.46
CA LYS A 167 -4.54 -19.13 8.93
C LYS A 167 -4.42 -19.64 7.50
N GLU A 168 -5.06 -20.76 7.22
CA GLU A 168 -5.16 -21.31 5.86
C GLU A 168 -6.08 -20.45 5.00
N VAL A 169 -5.62 -20.18 3.77
CA VAL A 169 -6.22 -19.21 2.85
C VAL A 169 -6.09 -19.67 1.39
N ALA A 170 -7.00 -19.18 0.56
CA ALA A 170 -6.89 -19.22 -0.89
C ALA A 170 -6.26 -17.91 -1.39
N ILE A 171 -5.12 -18.02 -2.10
CA ILE A 171 -4.33 -16.88 -2.58
C ILE A 171 -4.49 -16.80 -4.09
N LYS A 172 -5.32 -15.86 -4.56
CA LYS A 172 -5.49 -15.58 -5.98
C LYS A 172 -4.38 -14.65 -6.44
N VAL A 173 -3.39 -15.21 -7.12
CA VAL A 173 -2.23 -14.51 -7.67
C VAL A 173 -2.54 -14.07 -9.11
N ARG A 174 -2.39 -12.78 -9.40
CA ARG A 174 -2.55 -12.28 -10.77
C ARG A 174 -1.33 -12.67 -11.61
N LYS A 175 -1.58 -13.13 -12.84
CA LYS A 175 -0.54 -13.43 -13.82
C LYS A 175 -0.02 -12.14 -14.46
N GLY A 176 1.29 -12.11 -14.73
CA GLY A 176 1.97 -10.98 -15.39
C GLY A 176 2.67 -10.05 -14.41
N ARG A 177 3.83 -9.54 -14.84
CA ARG A 177 4.77 -8.79 -13.98
C ARG A 177 4.57 -7.27 -13.99
N ARG A 178 3.94 -6.74 -15.04
CA ARG A 178 3.74 -5.29 -15.18
C ARG A 178 2.42 -4.90 -14.53
N LEU A 179 2.51 -4.23 -13.39
CA LEU A 179 1.40 -3.47 -12.86
C LEU A 179 1.35 -2.10 -13.53
N ASP A 180 0.32 -1.86 -14.31
CA ASP A 180 -0.10 -0.51 -14.65
C ASP A 180 -1.24 -0.05 -13.73
N ARG A 181 -1.67 1.19 -13.94
CA ARG A 181 -2.72 1.82 -13.14
C ARG A 181 -4.08 1.12 -13.31
N GLU A 182 -4.37 0.57 -14.49
CA GLU A 182 -5.63 -0.08 -14.80
C GLU A 182 -5.73 -1.42 -14.09
N ILE A 183 -4.65 -2.20 -14.09
CA ILE A 183 -4.54 -3.47 -13.37
C ILE A 183 -4.70 -3.24 -11.87
N VAL A 184 -4.04 -2.22 -11.31
CA VAL A 184 -4.20 -1.87 -9.89
C VAL A 184 -5.65 -1.50 -9.59
N GLU A 185 -6.30 -0.68 -10.42
CA GLU A 185 -7.71 -0.33 -10.24
C GLU A 185 -8.63 -1.56 -10.33
N GLN A 186 -8.34 -2.53 -11.21
CA GLN A 186 -9.11 -3.78 -11.29
C GLN A 186 -8.99 -4.61 -10.00
N ILE A 187 -7.77 -4.81 -9.49
CA ILE A 187 -7.53 -5.53 -8.23
C ILE A 187 -8.23 -4.81 -7.07
N CYS A 188 -8.04 -3.49 -6.97
CA CYS A 188 -8.68 -2.65 -5.96
C CYS A 188 -10.21 -2.70 -6.07
N ARG A 189 -10.77 -2.73 -7.29
CA ARG A 189 -12.21 -2.83 -7.52
C ARG A 189 -12.76 -4.17 -7.03
N GLU A 190 -12.12 -5.29 -7.38
CA GLU A 190 -12.50 -6.63 -6.92
C GLU A 190 -12.50 -6.67 -5.39
N ALA A 191 -11.39 -6.24 -4.78
CA ALA A 191 -11.25 -6.18 -3.32
C ALA A 191 -12.30 -5.30 -2.65
N ARG A 192 -12.61 -4.14 -3.23
CA ARG A 192 -13.60 -3.18 -2.70
C ARG A 192 -15.02 -3.74 -2.70
N ILE A 193 -15.37 -4.59 -3.65
CA ILE A 193 -16.66 -5.28 -3.66
C ILE A 193 -16.65 -6.36 -2.58
N MET A 194 -15.63 -7.23 -2.59
CA MET A 194 -15.54 -8.36 -1.65
C MET A 194 -15.47 -7.92 -0.18
N ARG A 195 -14.83 -6.78 0.13
CA ARG A 195 -14.80 -6.21 1.49
C ARG A 195 -16.18 -5.88 2.07
N LYS A 196 -17.20 -5.73 1.23
CA LYS A 196 -18.57 -5.44 1.65
C LYS A 196 -19.44 -6.69 1.78
N LEU A 197 -18.93 -7.84 1.36
CA LEU A 197 -19.67 -9.10 1.34
C LEU A 197 -19.26 -9.93 2.55
N GLU A 198 -20.17 -10.06 3.52
CA GLU A 198 -19.98 -10.92 4.69
C GLU A 198 -21.24 -11.77 4.87
N HIS A 199 -21.14 -13.04 4.50
CA HIS A 199 -22.23 -14.02 4.60
C HIS A 199 -21.62 -15.44 4.68
N PRO A 200 -22.20 -16.38 5.45
CA PRO A 200 -21.64 -17.73 5.62
C PRO A 200 -21.44 -18.51 4.32
N ASN A 201 -22.22 -18.19 3.28
CA ASN A 201 -22.16 -18.86 1.96
C ASN A 201 -21.36 -18.07 0.91
N LEU A 202 -20.63 -17.03 1.30
CA LEU A 202 -19.77 -16.25 0.40
C LEU A 202 -18.32 -16.33 0.84
N VAL A 203 -17.43 -16.47 -0.13
CA VAL A 203 -15.98 -16.46 0.12
C VAL A 203 -15.57 -15.09 0.65
N ARG A 204 -15.09 -15.08 1.89
CA ARG A 204 -14.61 -13.87 2.57
C ARG A 204 -13.24 -13.46 2.06
N LEU A 205 -13.06 -12.16 1.80
CA LEU A 205 -11.73 -11.57 1.60
C LEU A 205 -11.10 -11.27 2.96
N TYR A 206 -9.88 -11.76 3.20
CA TYR A 206 -9.07 -11.40 4.35
C TYR A 206 -8.15 -10.21 4.07
N GLY A 207 -7.68 -10.06 2.84
CA GLY A 207 -6.93 -8.88 2.47
C GLY A 207 -6.34 -8.93 1.07
N ILE A 208 -5.55 -7.90 0.75
CA ILE A 208 -4.89 -7.73 -0.54
C ILE A 208 -3.43 -7.35 -0.34
N ALA A 209 -2.56 -7.90 -1.17
CA ALA A 209 -1.16 -7.52 -1.24
C ALA A 209 -0.85 -7.05 -2.67
N ILE A 210 -0.49 -5.78 -2.83
CA ILE A 210 -0.21 -5.17 -4.13
C ILE A 210 1.25 -4.76 -4.18
N SER A 211 2.00 -5.20 -5.19
CA SER A 211 3.43 -4.90 -5.35
C SER A 211 3.84 -4.75 -6.80
N LYS A 212 4.75 -3.81 -7.09
CA LYS A 212 5.34 -3.65 -8.44
C LYS A 212 6.41 -4.70 -8.75
N VAL A 213 6.95 -5.36 -7.72
CA VAL A 213 8.07 -6.31 -7.84
C VAL A 213 7.57 -7.74 -7.70
N LEU A 214 6.65 -7.96 -6.77
CA LEU A 214 6.00 -9.24 -6.51
C LEU A 214 4.65 -9.29 -7.22
N ASN A 215 4.17 -10.49 -7.51
CA ASN A 215 2.81 -10.63 -8.04
C ASN A 215 1.80 -10.13 -6.99
N SER A 216 0.82 -9.37 -7.45
CA SER A 216 -0.26 -8.90 -6.59
C SER A 216 -1.28 -10.01 -6.38
N CYS A 217 -1.82 -10.11 -5.16
CA CYS A 217 -2.74 -11.17 -4.80
C CYS A 217 -3.90 -10.70 -3.93
N LEU A 218 -5.01 -11.44 -4.04
CA LEU A 218 -6.14 -11.40 -3.11
C LEU A 218 -6.04 -12.62 -2.20
N ILE A 219 -6.24 -12.40 -0.90
CA ILE A 219 -6.15 -13.43 0.14
C ILE A 219 -7.56 -13.68 0.66
N ASN A 220 -8.07 -14.88 0.41
CA ASN A 220 -9.46 -15.25 0.65
C ASN A 220 -9.57 -16.43 1.63
N GLN A 221 -10.77 -16.63 2.15
CA GLN A 221 -11.18 -17.88 2.78
C GLN A 221 -11.07 -19.04 1.78
N ILE A 222 -10.59 -20.18 2.28
CA ILE A 222 -10.63 -21.46 1.56
C ILE A 222 -12.03 -22.06 1.58
#